data_AF-A0A2S1YR26-F1
#
_entry.id   AF-A0A2S1YR26-F1
#
_cell.length_a   1.000
_cell.length_b   1.000
_cell.length_c   1.000
_cell.angle_alpha   90.00
_cell.angle_beta   90.00
_cell.angle_gamma   90.00
#
_symmetry.space_group_name_H-M   'P 1'
#
loop_
_entity.id
_entity.type
_entity.pdbx_description
1 polymer ?
#
loop_
_entity_poly.entity_id
_entity_poly.type
_entity_poly.pdbx_seq_one_letter_code
_entity_poly.pdbx_strand_id
1 'polypeptide(L)'
;MKNKLLPLFVALGSYSAYSQVGVGTLTPNASAQLDITSDSKGLLIPQIALKSSTDIQTIKTGNVESLLVFNTSTIADITPGYYYWYKGRWNRIAISGEGGGKTETGTGTVPPADRGKTDYPGENVLIYTNTTNGDVYVQNPDGTWTRINGKDGVNGGNGAPGTPGVSIPFGSTIYVDKTTSIVYVLTPGSDPSKPENWIPVNGKDGNNGKDGINGGNGVPGAR
;
A
#
# COMPACT_ATOMS: atom_id res chain seq x y z
N MET A 1 -18.15 -47.17 -70.70
CA MET A 1 -17.88 -45.76 -70.34
C MET A 1 -16.87 -45.78 -69.19
N LYS A 2 -15.72 -45.12 -69.32
CA LYS A 2 -14.60 -45.24 -68.36
C LYS A 2 -14.95 -44.51 -67.05
N ASN A 3 -14.71 -45.12 -65.89
CA ASN A 3 -15.02 -44.63 -64.53
C ASN A 3 -14.25 -43.35 -64.15
N LYS A 4 -14.46 -42.24 -64.87
CA LYS A 4 -13.77 -40.95 -64.65
C LYS A 4 -14.35 -40.14 -63.47
N LEU A 5 -15.49 -40.56 -62.92
CA LEU A 5 -16.15 -39.89 -61.79
C LEU A 5 -15.45 -40.15 -60.45
N LEU A 6 -14.86 -41.34 -60.26
CA LEU A 6 -14.18 -41.71 -59.02
C LEU A 6 -12.97 -40.81 -58.70
N PRO A 7 -12.01 -40.57 -59.62
CA PRO A 7 -10.89 -39.68 -59.33
C PRO A 7 -11.33 -38.21 -59.10
N LEU A 8 -12.40 -37.77 -59.75
CA LEU A 8 -12.97 -36.43 -59.54
C LEU A 8 -13.57 -36.27 -58.14
N PHE A 9 -14.27 -37.31 -57.64
CA PHE A 9 -14.82 -37.33 -56.29
C PHE A 9 -13.72 -37.32 -55.21
N VAL A 10 -12.64 -38.06 -55.42
CA VAL A 10 -11.47 -38.08 -54.53
C VAL A 10 -10.76 -36.72 -54.51
N ALA A 11 -10.62 -36.08 -55.67
CA ALA A 11 -10.01 -34.75 -55.79
C ALA A 11 -10.86 -33.64 -55.15
N LEU A 12 -12.20 -33.72 -55.25
CA LEU A 12 -13.11 -32.74 -54.64
C LEU A 12 -13.22 -32.92 -53.11
N GLY A 13 -13.17 -34.17 -52.62
CA GLY A 13 -13.23 -34.47 -51.18
C GLY A 13 -11.98 -34.04 -50.40
N SER A 14 -10.82 -33.93 -51.06
CA SER A 14 -9.56 -33.54 -50.43
C SER A 14 -9.42 -32.03 -50.21
N TYR A 15 -10.26 -31.19 -50.82
CA TYR A 15 -10.27 -29.73 -50.61
C TYR A 15 -10.88 -29.29 -49.26
N SER A 16 -11.53 -30.19 -48.51
CA SER A 16 -12.23 -29.86 -47.25
C SER A 16 -11.44 -30.20 -45.99
N ALA A 17 -10.17 -30.59 -46.10
CA ALA A 17 -9.34 -30.91 -44.95
C ALA A 17 -8.77 -29.64 -44.31
N TYR A 18 -9.46 -29.09 -43.31
CA TYR A 18 -8.85 -28.17 -42.36
C TYR A 18 -7.90 -28.98 -41.47
N SER A 19 -6.59 -28.76 -41.58
CA SER A 19 -5.62 -29.39 -40.69
C SER A 19 -5.09 -28.37 -39.70
N GLN A 20 -5.46 -28.53 -38.43
CA GLN A 20 -4.74 -27.90 -37.34
C GLN A 20 -3.34 -28.51 -37.21
N VAL A 21 -2.37 -27.72 -36.75
CA VAL A 21 -0.98 -28.19 -36.61
C VAL A 21 -0.79 -28.81 -35.23
N GLY A 22 -0.78 -30.13 -35.17
CA GLY A 22 -0.35 -30.88 -33.99
C GLY A 22 1.14 -31.20 -34.06
N VAL A 23 1.89 -30.88 -33.00
CA VAL A 23 3.28 -31.33 -32.84
C VAL A 23 3.36 -32.18 -31.57
N GLY A 24 3.62 -33.48 -31.72
CA GLY A 24 3.67 -34.41 -30.59
C GLY A 24 2.31 -34.86 -30.06
N THR A 25 1.21 -34.54 -30.74
CA THR A 25 -0.14 -35.05 -30.45
C THR A 25 -0.88 -35.41 -31.73
N LEU A 26 -1.63 -36.52 -31.71
CA LEU A 26 -2.51 -36.95 -32.80
C LEU A 26 -3.91 -36.34 -32.69
N THR A 27 -4.24 -35.76 -31.54
CA THR A 27 -5.53 -35.14 -31.25
C THR A 27 -5.31 -33.72 -30.72
N PRO A 28 -4.92 -32.77 -31.58
CA PRO A 28 -4.74 -31.37 -31.19
C PRO A 28 -6.05 -30.79 -30.63
N ASN A 29 -5.96 -29.88 -29.68
CA ASN A 29 -7.11 -29.17 -29.15
C ASN A 29 -7.86 -28.43 -30.28
N ALA A 30 -9.19 -28.62 -30.36
CA ALA A 30 -10.02 -28.05 -31.42
C ALA A 30 -10.05 -26.51 -31.44
N SER A 31 -9.68 -25.85 -30.33
CA SER A 31 -9.58 -24.39 -30.24
C SER A 31 -8.19 -23.86 -30.60
N ALA A 32 -7.21 -24.73 -30.91
CA ALA A 32 -5.84 -24.35 -31.21
C ALA A 32 -5.52 -24.53 -32.70
N GLN A 33 -4.92 -23.52 -33.30
CA GLN A 33 -4.34 -23.64 -34.65
C GLN A 33 -2.97 -24.36 -34.62
N LEU A 34 -2.27 -24.26 -33.49
CA LEU A 34 -1.02 -24.96 -33.18
C LEU A 34 -1.11 -25.52 -31.76
N ASP A 35 -0.99 -26.84 -31.63
CA ASP A 35 -0.94 -27.55 -30.34
C ASP A 35 0.36 -28.35 -30.27
N ILE A 36 1.16 -28.10 -29.23
CA ILE A 36 2.48 -28.71 -29.05
C ILE A 36 2.50 -29.46 -27.72
N THR A 37 2.67 -30.77 -27.77
CA THR A 37 2.79 -31.63 -26.58
C THR A 37 4.15 -32.32 -26.57
N SER A 38 4.86 -32.26 -25.45
CA SER A 38 6.12 -33.00 -25.24
C SER A 38 6.44 -33.12 -23.75
N ASP A 39 6.95 -34.27 -23.32
CA ASP A 39 7.40 -34.48 -21.95
C ASP A 39 8.81 -33.92 -21.67
N SER A 40 9.55 -33.52 -22.72
CA SER A 40 10.98 -33.19 -22.60
C SER A 40 11.47 -32.06 -23.51
N LYS A 41 10.64 -31.52 -24.39
CA LYS A 41 11.00 -30.45 -25.33
C LYS A 41 10.11 -29.23 -25.15
N GLY A 42 10.69 -28.05 -25.35
CA GLY A 42 9.97 -26.78 -25.38
C GLY A 42 9.82 -26.20 -26.77
N LEU A 43 9.17 -25.03 -26.85
CA LEU A 43 9.10 -24.22 -28.06
C LEU A 43 10.24 -23.19 -28.06
N LEU A 44 11.10 -23.23 -29.07
CA LEU A 44 12.11 -22.20 -29.28
C LEU A 44 11.51 -21.03 -30.08
N ILE A 45 11.21 -19.94 -29.37
CA ILE A 45 10.77 -18.68 -29.98
C ILE A 45 11.93 -18.03 -30.76
N PRO A 46 11.67 -17.35 -31.89
CA PRO A 46 12.72 -16.64 -32.64
C PRO A 46 13.57 -15.72 -31.75
N GLN A 47 14.88 -15.96 -31.76
CA GLN A 47 15.86 -15.15 -31.04
C GLN A 47 16.33 -14.00 -31.94
N ILE A 48 15.92 -12.78 -31.60
CA ILE A 48 16.11 -11.59 -32.44
C ILE A 48 16.91 -10.55 -31.66
N ALA A 49 17.94 -9.97 -32.29
CA ALA A 49 18.69 -8.85 -31.74
C ALA A 49 17.96 -7.53 -32.04
N LEU A 50 16.97 -7.17 -31.21
CA LEU A 50 16.25 -5.91 -31.34
C LEU A 50 17.17 -4.72 -31.00
N LYS A 51 16.84 -3.54 -31.53
CA LYS A 51 17.64 -2.31 -31.36
C LYS A 51 17.10 -1.35 -30.30
N SER A 52 15.82 -1.41 -29.97
CA SER A 52 15.12 -0.60 -28.96
C SER A 52 13.69 -1.13 -28.77
N SER A 53 12.95 -0.61 -27.79
CA SER A 53 11.52 -0.94 -27.67
C SER A 53 10.66 -0.40 -28.83
N THR A 54 11.17 0.53 -29.63
CA THR A 54 10.48 1.09 -30.81
C THR A 54 11.03 0.56 -32.14
N ASP A 55 11.79 -0.54 -32.12
CA ASP A 55 12.41 -1.10 -33.31
C ASP A 55 11.39 -1.68 -34.29
N ILE A 56 11.20 -0.98 -35.42
CA ILE A 56 10.34 -1.37 -36.55
C ILE A 56 11.12 -1.92 -37.76
N GLN A 57 12.46 -2.00 -37.68
CA GLN A 57 13.32 -2.27 -38.84
C GLN A 57 13.91 -3.68 -38.81
N THR A 58 14.17 -4.23 -37.63
CA THR A 58 14.82 -5.55 -37.50
C THR A 58 13.97 -6.67 -38.11
N ILE A 59 12.65 -6.60 -37.95
CA ILE A 59 11.70 -7.48 -38.65
C ILE A 59 11.30 -6.82 -39.96
N LYS A 60 11.89 -7.26 -41.07
CA LYS A 60 11.81 -6.60 -42.39
C LYS A 60 10.40 -6.41 -42.93
N THR A 61 9.51 -7.37 -42.66
CA THR A 61 8.10 -7.34 -43.11
C THR A 61 7.20 -6.50 -42.20
N GLY A 62 7.78 -5.82 -41.20
CA GLY A 62 7.05 -5.05 -40.20
C GLY A 62 6.61 -5.91 -39.03
N ASN A 63 6.34 -5.23 -37.91
CA ASN A 63 5.85 -5.87 -36.69
C ASN A 63 4.33 -5.94 -36.73
N VAL A 64 3.78 -7.08 -36.33
CA VAL A 64 2.32 -7.31 -36.22
C VAL A 64 1.96 -7.40 -34.74
N GLU A 65 0.80 -6.89 -34.37
CA GLU A 65 0.29 -7.00 -32.99
C GLU A 65 0.30 -8.46 -32.53
N SER A 66 0.70 -8.70 -31.28
CA SER A 66 0.90 -10.03 -30.68
C SER A 66 2.07 -10.86 -31.22
N LEU A 67 2.94 -10.29 -32.07
CA LEU A 67 4.16 -10.98 -32.50
C LEU A 67 5.11 -11.18 -31.32
N LEU A 68 5.51 -12.42 -31.04
CA LEU A 68 6.36 -12.82 -29.91
C LEU A 68 7.78 -13.15 -30.38
N VAL A 69 8.79 -12.59 -29.71
CA VAL A 69 10.21 -12.86 -29.93
C VAL A 69 10.96 -12.97 -28.61
N PHE A 70 12.13 -13.60 -28.63
CA PHE A 70 13.12 -13.49 -27.56
C PHE A 70 14.18 -12.48 -27.98
N ASN A 71 14.25 -11.33 -27.30
CA ASN A 71 15.32 -10.36 -27.52
C ASN A 71 16.64 -10.87 -26.94
N THR A 72 17.73 -10.77 -27.69
CA THR A 72 19.08 -11.18 -27.25
C THR A 72 20.00 -10.00 -26.94
N SER A 73 19.58 -8.77 -27.22
CA SER A 73 20.43 -7.58 -27.11
C SER A 73 20.19 -6.80 -25.82
N THR A 74 21.27 -6.26 -25.25
CA THR A 74 21.22 -5.20 -24.23
C THR A 74 21.57 -3.89 -24.92
N ILE A 75 20.56 -3.11 -25.29
CA ILE A 75 20.75 -1.86 -26.02
C ILE A 75 19.58 -0.91 -25.74
N ALA A 76 19.87 0.39 -25.65
CA ALA A 76 18.87 1.42 -25.34
C ALA A 76 18.05 1.06 -24.09
N ASP A 77 16.74 0.90 -24.25
CA ASP A 77 15.77 0.62 -23.19
C ASP A 77 15.35 -0.85 -23.09
N ILE A 78 16.05 -1.74 -23.80
CA ILE A 78 15.74 -3.17 -23.82
C ILE A 78 16.91 -4.02 -23.30
N THR A 79 16.54 -5.10 -22.62
CA THR A 79 17.43 -6.16 -22.14
C THR A 79 16.97 -7.51 -22.67
N PRO A 80 17.80 -8.57 -22.61
CA PRO A 80 17.40 -9.90 -23.04
C PRO A 80 16.14 -10.42 -22.33
N GLY A 81 15.26 -11.10 -23.07
CA GLY A 81 14.00 -11.64 -22.53
C GLY A 81 12.91 -11.78 -23.59
N TYR A 82 11.72 -12.21 -23.18
CA TYR A 82 10.56 -12.32 -24.07
C TYR A 82 9.91 -10.97 -24.30
N TYR A 83 9.66 -10.62 -25.55
CA TYR A 83 8.96 -9.40 -25.96
C TYR A 83 7.83 -9.73 -26.91
N TYR A 84 6.72 -9.00 -26.77
CA TYR A 84 5.65 -9.02 -27.74
C TYR A 84 5.38 -7.62 -28.30
N TRP A 85 5.07 -7.53 -29.58
CA TRP A 85 4.71 -6.27 -30.21
C TRP A 85 3.27 -5.90 -29.85
N TYR A 86 3.08 -4.73 -29.24
CA TYR A 86 1.76 -4.19 -28.95
C TYR A 86 1.77 -2.67 -28.91
N LYS A 87 0.81 -2.03 -29.60
CA LYS A 87 0.64 -0.57 -29.66
C LYS A 87 1.93 0.18 -30.06
N GLY A 88 2.57 -0.31 -31.13
CA GLY A 88 3.74 0.37 -31.71
C GLY A 88 5.04 0.23 -30.92
N ARG A 89 5.12 -0.73 -29.99
CA ARG A 89 6.33 -0.99 -29.21
C ARG A 89 6.48 -2.47 -28.83
N TRP A 90 7.72 -2.88 -28.60
CA TRP A 90 8.08 -4.14 -27.97
C TRP A 90 7.89 -4.04 -26.47
N ASN A 91 6.96 -4.81 -25.93
CA ASN A 91 6.67 -4.90 -24.51
C ASN A 91 7.31 -6.17 -23.96
N ARG A 92 8.14 -6.01 -22.93
CA ARG A 92 8.77 -7.15 -22.27
C ARG A 92 7.75 -7.89 -21.40
N ILE A 93 7.78 -9.22 -21.45
CA ILE A 93 7.08 -10.06 -20.47
C ILE A 93 7.97 -10.09 -19.22
N ALA A 94 7.53 -9.41 -18.16
CA ALA A 94 8.29 -9.35 -16.92
C ALA A 94 8.39 -10.72 -16.25
N ILE A 95 9.55 -11.04 -15.68
CA ILE A 95 9.70 -12.17 -14.76
C ILE A 95 9.55 -11.69 -13.31
N SER A 96 9.18 -12.61 -12.41
CA SER A 96 9.06 -12.32 -10.98
C SER A 96 10.34 -11.68 -10.45
N GLY A 97 10.23 -10.49 -9.83
CA GLY A 97 11.36 -9.72 -9.30
C GLY A 97 11.86 -8.58 -10.19
N GLU A 98 11.39 -8.46 -11.44
CA GLU A 98 11.74 -7.33 -12.33
C GLU A 98 10.70 -6.19 -12.33
N GLY A 99 9.53 -6.42 -11.73
CA GLY A 99 8.56 -5.36 -11.47
C GLY A 99 9.13 -4.45 -10.40
N GLY A 100 9.71 -3.31 -10.80
CA GLY A 100 10.35 -2.30 -9.94
C GLY A 100 9.42 -1.56 -8.98
N GLY A 101 8.41 -2.23 -8.44
CA GLY A 101 7.74 -1.76 -7.24
C GLY A 101 8.74 -1.86 -6.10
N LYS A 102 9.03 -0.74 -5.44
CA LYS A 102 9.78 -0.75 -4.18
C LYS A 102 8.96 -1.57 -3.17
N THR A 103 9.35 -2.81 -2.92
CA THR A 103 8.60 -3.76 -2.09
C THR A 103 9.25 -4.04 -0.74
N GLU A 104 10.42 -3.45 -0.47
CA GLU A 104 11.20 -3.76 0.72
C GLU A 104 11.03 -2.69 1.81
N THR A 105 11.18 -3.13 3.06
CA THR A 105 11.28 -2.27 4.24
C THR A 105 12.72 -2.29 4.74
N GLY A 106 13.30 -1.12 4.96
CA GLY A 106 14.65 -0.94 5.49
C GLY A 106 14.61 -0.53 6.96
N THR A 107 15.71 -0.77 7.67
CA THR A 107 15.89 -0.31 9.05
C THR A 107 17.30 0.23 9.26
N GLY A 108 17.46 1.08 10.27
CA GLY A 108 18.77 1.50 10.77
C GLY A 108 18.66 2.51 11.90
N THR A 109 19.80 2.99 12.38
CA THR A 109 19.87 3.80 13.62
C THR A 109 19.85 5.31 13.37
N VAL A 110 19.93 5.74 12.11
CA VAL A 110 19.92 7.14 11.66
C VAL A 110 18.83 7.34 10.60
N PRO A 111 18.38 8.58 10.32
CA PRO A 111 17.47 8.83 9.20
C PRO A 111 18.04 8.35 7.85
N PRO A 112 17.20 7.86 6.93
CA PRO A 112 17.67 7.36 5.63
C PRO A 112 18.21 8.52 4.78
N ALA A 113 19.33 8.30 4.10
CA ALA A 113 19.85 9.27 3.16
C ALA A 113 19.12 9.21 1.82
N ASP A 114 19.14 10.31 1.06
CA ASP A 114 18.58 10.38 -0.29
C ASP A 114 19.33 9.46 -1.26
N ARG A 115 18.65 9.05 -2.33
CA ARG A 115 19.24 8.22 -3.40
C ARG A 115 20.58 8.82 -3.88
N GLY A 116 21.61 7.98 -3.91
CA GLY A 116 22.96 8.36 -4.37
C GLY A 116 23.86 8.99 -3.28
N LYS A 117 23.41 9.02 -2.02
CA LYS A 117 24.23 9.42 -0.87
C LYS A 117 24.73 8.21 -0.09
N THR A 118 25.80 8.41 0.70
CA THR A 118 26.22 7.45 1.73
C THR A 118 25.06 7.19 2.68
N ASP A 119 24.87 5.93 3.08
CA ASP A 119 23.75 5.47 3.92
C ASP A 119 22.37 5.48 3.25
N TYR A 120 22.31 5.54 1.91
CA TYR A 120 21.09 5.24 1.16
C TYR A 120 20.68 3.77 1.37
N PRO A 121 19.46 3.47 1.86
CA PRO A 121 19.07 2.10 2.21
C PRO A 121 18.88 1.15 1.01
N GLY A 122 18.90 1.66 -0.23
CA GLY A 122 18.87 0.85 -1.46
C GLY A 122 17.68 1.14 -2.36
N GLU A 123 17.78 0.75 -3.64
CA GLU A 123 16.81 1.11 -4.68
C GLU A 123 15.41 0.49 -4.51
N ASN A 124 15.30 -0.60 -3.73
CA ASN A 124 14.07 -1.35 -3.55
C ASN A 124 13.31 -0.99 -2.26
N VAL A 125 13.86 -0.10 -1.42
CA VAL A 125 13.30 0.25 -0.12
C VAL A 125 12.26 1.37 -0.27
N LEU A 126 11.00 1.08 0.04
CA LEU A 126 9.92 2.08 0.05
C LEU A 126 9.72 2.71 1.42
N ILE A 127 9.80 1.87 2.46
CA ILE A 127 9.53 2.23 3.85
C ILE A 127 10.82 2.02 4.63
N TYR A 128 11.20 3.00 5.44
CA TYR A 128 12.36 2.91 6.30
C TYR A 128 11.99 3.24 7.75
N THR A 129 12.43 2.41 8.69
CA THR A 129 12.22 2.63 10.12
C THR A 129 13.55 2.94 10.82
N ASN A 130 13.65 4.11 11.44
CA ASN A 130 14.73 4.44 12.36
C ASN A 130 14.47 3.74 13.70
N THR A 131 15.30 2.75 14.04
CA THR A 131 15.12 1.92 15.24
C THR A 131 15.54 2.62 16.53
N THR A 132 16.24 3.76 16.45
CA THR A 132 16.67 4.52 17.62
C THR A 132 15.53 5.33 18.22
N ASN A 133 14.70 5.94 17.37
CA ASN A 133 13.62 6.83 17.79
C ASN A 133 12.22 6.41 17.32
N GLY A 134 12.11 5.33 16.54
CA GLY A 134 10.84 4.82 16.02
C GLY A 134 10.29 5.59 14.81
N ASP A 135 11.07 6.50 14.21
CA ASP A 135 10.59 7.28 13.07
C ASP A 135 10.44 6.44 11.80
N VAL A 136 9.33 6.64 11.09
CA VAL A 136 9.02 5.94 9.85
C VAL A 136 9.05 6.92 8.69
N TYR A 137 9.75 6.55 7.63
CA TYR A 137 9.95 7.34 6.43
C TYR A 137 9.40 6.58 5.21
N VAL A 138 8.84 7.31 4.25
CA VAL A 138 8.45 6.80 2.93
C VAL A 138 9.27 7.49 1.86
N GLN A 139 9.81 6.72 0.91
CA GLN A 139 10.62 7.27 -0.17
C GLN A 139 9.75 7.84 -1.30
N ASN A 140 10.01 9.08 -1.67
CA ASN A 140 9.39 9.75 -2.80
C ASN A 140 9.94 9.23 -4.14
N PRO A 141 9.25 9.47 -5.28
CA PRO A 141 9.72 9.06 -6.60
C PRO A 141 11.09 9.65 -7.00
N ASP A 142 11.37 10.88 -6.55
CA ASP A 142 12.63 11.60 -6.79
C ASP A 142 13.83 11.03 -6.00
N GLY A 143 13.57 10.10 -5.07
CA GLY A 143 14.60 9.47 -4.24
C GLY A 143 14.79 10.10 -2.86
N THR A 144 14.05 11.17 -2.53
CA THR A 144 14.02 11.78 -1.20
C THR A 144 13.11 11.04 -0.23
N TRP A 145 13.17 11.37 1.07
CA TRP A 145 12.38 10.71 2.12
C TRP A 145 11.46 11.66 2.88
N THR A 146 10.21 11.22 3.09
CA THR A 146 9.22 11.94 3.91
C THR A 146 8.96 11.16 5.19
N ARG A 147 9.18 11.79 6.36
CA ARG A 147 8.77 11.21 7.65
C ARG A 147 7.25 11.23 7.78
N ILE A 148 6.65 10.09 8.12
CA ILE A 148 5.19 9.91 8.16
C ILE A 148 4.62 9.67 9.56
N ASN A 149 5.45 9.44 10.58
CA ASN A 149 4.98 9.41 11.96
C ASN A 149 4.96 10.83 12.57
N GLY A 150 3.84 11.22 13.17
CA GLY A 150 3.71 12.46 13.92
C GLY A 150 4.42 12.37 15.28
N LYS A 151 4.76 13.52 15.87
CA LYS A 151 5.13 13.58 17.29
C LYS A 151 3.92 13.14 18.13
N ASP A 152 4.15 12.38 19.20
CA ASP A 152 3.08 12.07 20.15
C ASP A 152 2.43 13.37 20.68
N GLY A 153 1.14 13.30 20.97
CA GLY A 153 0.45 14.36 21.69
C GLY A 153 1.06 14.55 23.08
N VAL A 154 1.07 15.79 23.59
CA VAL A 154 1.45 16.00 25.00
C VAL A 154 0.35 15.42 25.90
N ASN A 155 0.73 14.72 26.97
CA ASN A 155 -0.23 14.28 27.98
C ASN A 155 -1.02 15.49 28.51
N GLY A 156 -2.33 15.32 28.73
CA GLY A 156 -3.16 16.33 29.40
C GLY A 156 -2.60 16.65 30.80
N GLY A 157 -2.69 17.91 31.20
CA GLY A 157 -2.26 18.33 32.54
C GLY A 157 -3.17 17.77 33.64
N ASN A 158 -2.64 17.64 34.86
CA ASN A 158 -3.45 17.26 36.03
C ASN A 158 -4.60 18.27 36.25
N GLY A 159 -5.75 17.79 36.71
CA GLY A 159 -6.86 18.64 37.13
C GLY A 159 -6.44 19.60 38.25
N ALA A 160 -7.05 20.79 38.28
CA ALA A 160 -6.83 21.73 39.38
C ALA A 160 -7.34 21.10 40.70
N PRO A 161 -6.61 21.25 41.82
CA PRO A 161 -7.13 20.85 43.13
C PRO A 161 -8.48 21.51 43.40
N GLY A 162 -9.40 20.78 44.05
CA GLY A 162 -10.64 21.36 44.54
C GLY A 162 -10.36 22.52 45.50
N THR A 163 -11.30 23.46 45.61
CA THR A 163 -11.22 24.53 46.61
C THR A 163 -11.08 23.94 48.02
N PRO A 164 -10.19 24.46 48.89
CA PRO A 164 -10.06 24.00 50.27
C PRO A 164 -11.42 24.02 51.00
N GLY A 165 -11.66 23.03 51.86
CA GLY A 165 -12.87 22.97 52.67
C GLY A 165 -12.98 24.13 53.67
N VAL A 166 -14.21 24.50 54.03
CA VAL A 166 -14.48 25.56 55.02
C VAL A 166 -14.14 25.07 56.43
N SER A 167 -13.46 25.89 57.24
CA SER A 167 -13.22 25.58 58.65
C SER A 167 -14.50 25.68 59.47
N ILE A 168 -14.77 24.68 60.32
CA ILE A 168 -15.99 24.64 61.15
C ILE A 168 -15.70 25.33 62.50
N PRO A 169 -16.40 26.42 62.84
CA PRO A 169 -16.24 27.06 64.14
C PRO A 169 -16.64 26.14 65.30
N PHE A 170 -15.96 26.26 66.44
CA PHE A 170 -16.35 25.55 67.66
C PHE A 170 -17.79 25.91 68.08
N GLY A 171 -18.61 24.90 68.36
CA GLY A 171 -20.03 25.07 68.73
C GLY A 171 -21.01 25.15 67.56
N SER A 172 -20.58 24.87 66.32
CA SER A 172 -21.47 24.89 65.14
C SER A 172 -22.48 23.75 65.15
N THR A 173 -23.65 23.96 64.52
CA THR A 173 -24.65 22.89 64.29
C THR A 173 -24.47 22.29 62.91
N ILE A 174 -24.59 20.96 62.80
CA ILE A 174 -24.42 20.22 61.54
C ILE A 174 -25.78 19.67 61.08
N TYR A 175 -26.09 19.85 59.80
CA TYR A 175 -27.23 19.25 59.11
C TYR A 175 -26.74 18.43 57.91
N VAL A 176 -27.31 17.25 57.70
CA VAL A 176 -27.00 16.40 56.54
C VAL A 176 -28.26 16.29 55.69
N ASP A 177 -28.20 16.81 54.48
CA ASP A 177 -29.24 16.58 53.48
C ASP A 177 -29.07 15.19 52.89
N LYS A 178 -29.97 14.27 53.25
CA LYS A 178 -29.91 12.87 52.81
C LYS A 178 -30.27 12.67 51.34
N THR A 179 -30.88 13.66 50.69
CA THR A 179 -31.26 13.59 49.27
C THR A 179 -30.09 13.97 48.38
N THR A 180 -29.37 15.03 48.73
CA THR A 180 -28.22 15.52 47.94
C THR A 180 -26.87 15.02 48.45
N SER A 181 -26.84 14.39 49.63
CA SER A 181 -25.62 14.04 50.37
C SER A 181 -24.73 15.23 50.70
N ILE A 182 -25.28 16.45 50.70
CA ILE A 182 -24.57 17.67 51.09
C ILE A 182 -24.64 17.85 52.60
N VAL A 183 -23.49 18.14 53.22
CA VAL A 183 -23.37 18.49 54.63
C VAL A 183 -23.38 20.01 54.74
N TYR A 184 -24.25 20.54 55.60
CA TYR A 184 -24.36 21.96 55.91
C TYR A 184 -23.96 22.23 57.36
N VAL A 185 -23.38 23.41 57.59
CA VAL A 185 -22.94 23.87 58.90
C VAL A 185 -23.55 25.25 59.17
N LEU A 186 -24.16 25.40 60.34
CA LEU A 186 -24.70 26.66 60.84
C LEU A 186 -23.70 27.32 61.80
N THR A 187 -23.36 28.58 61.54
CA THR A 187 -22.51 29.37 62.42
C THR A 187 -23.16 29.55 63.80
N PRO A 188 -22.41 29.40 64.91
CA PRO A 188 -22.96 29.53 66.26
C PRO A 188 -23.71 30.86 66.46
N GLY A 189 -24.90 30.79 67.05
CA GLY A 189 -25.75 31.97 67.30
C GLY A 189 -26.59 32.45 66.11
N SER A 190 -26.49 31.80 64.94
CA SER A 190 -27.32 32.12 63.77
C SER A 190 -28.70 31.47 63.85
N ASP A 191 -29.70 32.09 63.23
CA ASP A 191 -31.07 31.58 63.18
C ASP A 191 -31.14 30.33 62.27
N PRO A 192 -31.51 29.15 62.80
CA PRO A 192 -31.56 27.91 62.03
C PRO A 192 -32.72 27.85 61.03
N SER A 193 -33.72 28.72 61.16
CA SER A 193 -34.88 28.74 60.26
C SER A 193 -34.59 29.43 58.92
N LYS A 194 -33.46 30.13 58.82
CA LYS A 194 -33.03 30.88 57.63
C LYS A 194 -32.04 30.06 56.81
N PRO A 195 -32.43 29.56 55.61
CA PRO A 195 -31.58 28.72 54.77
C PRO A 195 -30.25 29.37 54.39
N GLU A 196 -30.21 30.70 54.27
CA GLU A 196 -29.02 31.47 53.94
C GLU A 196 -27.92 31.42 55.02
N ASN A 197 -28.25 31.04 56.26
CA ASN A 197 -27.28 30.89 57.35
C ASN A 197 -26.53 29.55 57.32
N TRP A 198 -26.96 28.61 56.47
CA TRP A 198 -26.37 27.28 56.36
C TRP A 198 -25.30 27.24 55.27
N ILE A 199 -24.07 26.92 55.66
CA ILE A 199 -22.91 26.87 54.75
C ILE A 199 -22.68 25.41 54.33
N PRO A 200 -22.74 25.05 53.04
CA PRO A 200 -22.38 23.71 52.59
C PRO A 200 -20.87 23.48 52.71
N VAL A 201 -20.44 22.34 53.28
CA VAL A 201 -19.04 22.05 53.57
C VAL A 201 -18.42 20.92 52.74
N ASN A 202 -19.21 20.13 52.02
CA ASN A 202 -18.71 19.29 50.93
C ASN A 202 -19.10 19.88 49.57
N GLY A 203 -18.09 20.10 48.71
CA GLY A 203 -18.29 20.56 47.35
C GLY A 203 -18.70 19.41 46.41
N LYS A 204 -19.32 19.76 45.28
CA LYS A 204 -19.40 18.86 44.11
C LYS A 204 -17.96 18.51 43.69
N ASP A 205 -17.73 17.34 43.11
CA ASP A 205 -16.42 16.94 42.60
C ASP A 205 -15.76 18.08 41.80
N GLY A 206 -14.44 18.23 41.92
CA GLY A 206 -13.69 19.21 41.14
C GLY A 206 -13.96 19.01 39.65
N ASN A 207 -14.00 20.10 38.88
CA ASN A 207 -14.15 20.00 37.43
C ASN A 207 -13.03 19.10 36.88
N ASN A 208 -13.38 18.18 35.97
CA ASN A 208 -12.38 17.39 35.25
C ASN A 208 -11.29 18.30 34.69
N GLY A 209 -10.05 17.80 34.67
CA GLY A 209 -8.95 18.47 33.98
C GLY A 209 -9.35 18.76 32.53
N LYS A 210 -8.84 19.85 31.96
CA LYS A 210 -9.05 20.13 30.53
C LYS A 210 -8.45 18.98 29.73
N ASP A 211 -9.16 18.51 28.71
CA ASP A 211 -8.63 17.54 27.76
C ASP A 211 -7.27 18.03 27.23
N GLY A 212 -6.36 17.08 26.99
CA GLY A 212 -5.09 17.38 26.35
C GLY A 212 -5.33 18.09 25.01
N ILE A 213 -4.41 18.99 24.64
CA ILE A 213 -4.47 19.68 23.35
C ILE A 213 -4.41 18.62 22.26
N ASN A 214 -5.38 18.60 21.33
CA ASN A 214 -5.29 17.75 20.14
C ASN A 214 -3.92 17.96 19.48
N GLY A 215 -3.28 16.84 19.08
CA GLY A 215 -2.05 16.91 18.32
C GLY A 215 -2.23 17.82 17.11
N GLY A 216 -1.28 18.75 16.90
CA GLY A 216 -1.34 19.65 15.75
C GLY A 216 -1.42 18.86 14.44
N ASN A 217 -2.17 19.39 13.47
CA ASN A 217 -2.28 18.80 12.14
C ASN A 217 -0.89 18.54 11.56
N GLY A 218 -0.67 17.33 11.02
CA GLY A 218 0.55 17.01 10.30
C GLY A 218 0.77 18.00 9.16
N VAL A 219 2.03 18.37 8.93
CA VAL A 219 2.39 19.25 7.81
C VAL A 219 1.96 18.55 6.51
N PRO A 220 1.18 19.19 5.62
CA PRO A 220 0.84 18.60 4.33
C PRO A 220 2.11 18.20 3.59
N GLY A 221 2.17 16.95 3.13
CA GLY A 221 3.29 16.47 2.31
C GLY A 221 3.49 17.37 1.09
N ALA A 222 4.76 17.64 0.75
CA ALA A 222 5.10 18.39 -0.44
C ALA A 222 4.54 17.67 -1.68
N ARG A 223 3.94 18.45 -2.59
CA ARG A 223 3.39 17.95 -3.87
C ARG A 223 4.49 17.75 -4.89
#